data_AF-A0A2V8C4Q2-F1
#
_entry.id   AF-A0A2V8C4Q2-F1
#
_cell.length_a   1.000
_cell.length_b   1.000
_cell.length_c   1.000
_cell.angle_alpha   90.00
_cell.angle_beta   90.00
_cell.angle_gamma   90.00
#
_symmetry.space_group_name_H-M   'P 1'
#
loop_
_entity.id
_entity.type
_entity.pdbx_description
1 polymer ?
#
loop_
_entity_poly.entity_id
_entity_poly.type
_entity_poly.pdbx_seq_one_letter_code
_entity_poly.pdbx_strand_id
1 'polypeptide(L)'
;VRASLLLDHAWLGLAWHPDGKRLYVSGAANGTIHELRWNEGQLTRSVDLVIGRPFEPAIQWDDMMNPTSRNLIGGLAVSPDGSRLFAVDVVGQTFSAVDLASGRVVRTVQLPAEPYTCVVSPDGSTLFVSVWGAAGVMMFDTWSLDPIGEIATGEHPNAMAITRDGKRLFVACANTNAVWAIDVASRRASEQISVAMFPNAPPGSTPNHVSLSPGDQRLLVANADNNVVAVVDVSKPGASTVNGFIPTGWYPTAAMYSRDGRQLFVLSGKGLTSSPNPRFVDAHSTVPGGESQYVGAMLTGTLSALPTPDREPLETLTKMAYTVTAYSDEHRLAPAGAPAASPIPKRVGDPSPIKHVFYVVRENRTYDQVLGDLDRGNGDPTLTLFGESITPNAHALAREFGVIDNFYVDAEVSYDGHEFSMAAYTTDVVQKFWPANYARRGTPFLGEGQGGKRNQYGDLAAPANGYLWDACIRQNVSVRSYGEFANWADGKREDRLRGKLKAVASVPGLEGRINADYAPWELEIPDNRRVDVWLKEFTAHDARGAVPALSILRLGGDHTLGTRAGRPTPRAMVAENDLAVGRVVEAISKSR
;
A
#
# COMPACT_ATOMS: atom_id res chain seq x y z
N VAL A 1 -18.82 -10.54 21.87
CA VAL A 1 -18.21 -11.65 21.10
C VAL A 1 -18.77 -12.96 21.63
N ARG A 2 -19.31 -13.86 20.78
CA ARG A 2 -19.87 -15.16 21.22
C ARG A 2 -18.85 -16.30 21.20
N ALA A 3 -17.90 -16.26 20.26
CA ALA A 3 -16.71 -17.10 20.23
C ALA A 3 -15.56 -16.35 19.55
N SER A 4 -14.33 -16.71 19.88
CA SER A 4 -13.11 -16.30 19.19
C SER A 4 -12.22 -17.52 18.99
N LEU A 5 -11.46 -17.52 17.90
CA LEU A 5 -10.52 -18.58 17.56
C LEU A 5 -9.29 -17.95 16.94
N LEU A 6 -8.10 -18.29 17.46
CA LEU A 6 -6.84 -17.90 16.84
C LEU A 6 -6.59 -18.79 15.62
N LEU A 7 -6.25 -18.19 14.49
CA LEU A 7 -5.83 -18.88 13.27
C LEU A 7 -4.37 -18.55 12.97
N ASP A 8 -3.61 -19.59 12.66
CA ASP A 8 -2.23 -19.47 12.20
C ASP A 8 -2.29 -19.36 10.68
N HIS A 9 -1.66 -18.33 10.11
CA HIS A 9 -1.70 -18.01 8.67
C HIS A 9 -3.10 -17.68 8.15
N ALA A 10 -3.51 -16.41 8.29
CA ALA A 10 -4.71 -15.89 7.64
C ALA A 10 -4.39 -14.59 6.90
N TRP A 11 -5.10 -14.35 5.81
CA TRP A 11 -5.08 -13.11 5.05
C TRP A 11 -6.52 -12.82 4.58
N LEU A 12 -6.71 -12.16 3.43
CA LEU A 12 -8.02 -12.03 2.78
C LEU A 12 -8.65 -13.40 2.54
N GLY A 13 -9.98 -13.48 2.62
CA GLY A 13 -10.76 -14.63 2.18
C GLY A 13 -11.55 -15.28 3.29
N LEU A 14 -12.86 -15.06 3.28
CA LEU A 14 -13.80 -15.64 4.22
C LEU A 14 -15.10 -15.98 3.48
N ALA A 15 -15.51 -17.24 3.50
CA ALA A 15 -16.70 -17.70 2.78
C ALA A 15 -17.53 -18.68 3.62
N TRP A 16 -18.82 -18.38 3.78
CA TRP A 16 -19.75 -19.32 4.39
C TRP A 16 -20.20 -20.37 3.38
N HIS A 17 -20.30 -21.62 3.84
CA HIS A 17 -21.09 -22.61 3.13
C HIS A 17 -22.59 -22.23 3.21
N PRO A 18 -23.39 -22.49 2.18
CA PRO A 18 -24.84 -22.29 2.19
C PRO A 18 -25.62 -22.99 3.34
N ASP A 19 -24.98 -23.87 4.10
CA ASP A 19 -25.62 -24.59 5.21
C ASP A 19 -25.62 -23.78 6.52
N GLY A 20 -24.89 -22.65 6.56
CA GLY A 20 -24.76 -21.79 7.73
C GLY A 20 -23.97 -22.42 8.90
N LYS A 21 -23.34 -23.57 8.68
CA LYS A 21 -22.60 -24.34 9.70
C LYS A 21 -21.11 -24.45 9.39
N ARG A 22 -20.71 -24.28 8.13
CA ARG A 22 -19.30 -24.26 7.72
C ARG A 22 -18.85 -22.88 7.30
N LEU A 23 -17.67 -22.51 7.75
CA LEU A 23 -17.00 -21.26 7.41
C LEU A 23 -15.59 -21.58 6.94
N TYR A 24 -15.24 -21.09 5.75
CA TYR A 24 -13.92 -21.25 5.15
C TYR A 24 -13.12 -19.95 5.30
N VAL A 25 -11.87 -20.08 5.70
CA VAL A 25 -10.94 -18.95 5.87
C VAL A 25 -9.65 -19.26 5.13
N SER A 26 -9.10 -18.31 4.39
CA SER A 26 -7.84 -18.52 3.68
C SER A 26 -6.69 -18.84 4.66
N GLY A 27 -5.86 -19.82 4.30
CA GLY A 27 -4.59 -20.16 4.96
C GLY A 27 -3.39 -19.35 4.45
N ALA A 28 -3.61 -18.33 3.63
CA ALA A 28 -2.58 -17.44 3.09
C ALA A 28 -1.38 -18.19 2.48
N ALA A 29 -0.15 -17.87 2.91
CA ALA A 29 1.07 -18.50 2.40
C ALA A 29 1.21 -19.99 2.78
N ASN A 30 0.41 -20.51 3.70
CA ASN A 30 0.44 -21.92 4.07
C ASN A 30 -0.14 -22.85 2.98
N GLY A 31 -0.76 -22.29 1.93
CA GLY A 31 -1.30 -23.08 0.82
C GLY A 31 -2.53 -23.89 1.20
N THR A 32 -3.21 -23.51 2.28
CA THR A 32 -4.39 -24.19 2.81
C THR A 32 -5.60 -23.26 2.86
N ILE A 33 -6.76 -23.85 3.16
CA ILE A 33 -7.99 -23.16 3.54
C ILE A 33 -8.46 -23.79 4.83
N HIS A 34 -8.61 -22.99 5.88
CA HIS A 34 -9.15 -23.44 7.14
C HIS A 34 -10.65 -23.69 7.01
N GLU A 35 -11.10 -24.89 7.35
CA GLU A 35 -12.52 -25.15 7.55
C GLU A 35 -12.86 -25.01 9.03
N LEU A 36 -13.81 -24.13 9.34
CA LEU A 36 -14.36 -23.93 10.68
C LEU A 36 -15.81 -24.38 10.74
N ARG A 37 -16.22 -24.92 11.89
CA ARG A 37 -17.60 -25.31 12.17
C ARG A 37 -18.23 -24.35 13.16
N TRP A 38 -19.40 -23.85 12.80
CA TRP A 38 -20.25 -23.04 13.66
C TRP A 38 -21.36 -23.89 14.25
N ASN A 39 -21.45 -23.91 15.58
CA ASN A 39 -22.53 -24.55 16.30
C ASN A 39 -22.97 -23.68 17.49
N GLU A 40 -24.14 -23.06 17.36
CA GLU A 40 -24.85 -22.34 18.44
C GLU A 40 -23.99 -21.42 19.34
N GLY A 41 -23.04 -20.70 18.75
CA GLY A 41 -22.18 -19.78 19.50
C GLY A 41 -20.73 -20.22 19.61
N GLN A 42 -20.39 -21.43 19.19
CA GLN A 42 -19.02 -21.96 19.19
C GLN A 42 -18.45 -22.07 17.78
N LEU A 43 -17.16 -21.72 17.64
CA LEU A 43 -16.34 -21.98 16.46
C LEU A 43 -15.30 -23.05 16.80
N THR A 44 -15.24 -24.11 16.00
CA THR A 44 -14.22 -25.16 16.12
C THR A 44 -13.50 -25.36 14.78
N ARG A 45 -12.21 -25.71 14.83
CA ARG A 45 -11.47 -26.09 13.62
C ARG A 45 -11.91 -27.48 13.13
N SER A 46 -11.98 -27.65 11.83
CA SER A 46 -12.11 -28.93 11.14
C SER A 46 -10.83 -29.24 10.36
N VAL A 47 -10.91 -30.14 9.37
CA VAL A 47 -9.77 -30.48 8.51
C VAL A 47 -9.58 -29.37 7.47
N ASP A 48 -8.38 -28.81 7.41
CA ASP A 48 -8.00 -27.82 6.41
C ASP A 48 -7.95 -28.44 5.00
N LEU A 49 -8.41 -27.69 4.01
CA LEU A 49 -8.30 -28.06 2.60
C LEU A 49 -6.91 -27.67 2.11
N VAL A 50 -6.19 -28.59 1.50
CA VAL A 50 -4.84 -28.35 0.97
C VAL A 50 -4.93 -28.00 -0.51
N ILE A 51 -4.46 -26.80 -0.87
CA ILE A 51 -4.49 -26.28 -2.25
C ILE A 51 -3.09 -26.33 -2.87
N GLY A 52 -2.09 -25.93 -2.11
CA GLY A 52 -0.70 -25.82 -2.54
C GLY A 52 0.27 -26.42 -1.54
N ARG A 53 1.56 -26.34 -1.86
CA ARG A 53 2.61 -26.70 -0.89
C ARG A 53 2.69 -25.61 0.19
N PRO A 54 2.90 -25.98 1.47
CA PRO A 54 3.16 -25.00 2.51
C PRO A 54 4.38 -24.14 2.18
N PHE A 55 4.35 -22.89 2.60
CA PHE A 55 5.52 -22.03 2.57
C PHE A 55 6.62 -22.60 3.47
N GLU A 56 7.77 -22.88 2.87
CA GLU A 56 9.00 -23.20 3.59
C GLU A 56 9.86 -21.93 3.67
N PRO A 57 10.08 -21.35 4.86
CA PRO A 57 10.90 -20.15 4.98
C PRO A 57 12.34 -20.44 4.52
N ALA A 58 12.89 -19.55 3.70
CA ALA A 58 14.23 -19.70 3.16
C ALA A 58 15.29 -19.77 4.27
N ILE A 59 16.25 -20.68 4.12
CA ILE A 59 17.33 -20.96 5.10
C ILE A 59 18.61 -20.14 4.78
N GLN A 60 18.69 -19.53 3.59
CA GLN A 60 19.86 -18.75 3.15
C GLN A 60 19.67 -17.24 3.38
N TRP A 61 20.70 -16.58 3.93
CA TRP A 61 20.64 -15.18 4.37
C TRP A 61 20.20 -14.17 3.29
N ASP A 62 20.57 -14.37 2.02
CA ASP A 62 20.16 -13.48 0.92
C ASP A 62 18.67 -13.66 0.58
N ASP A 63 18.13 -14.88 0.71
CA ASP A 63 16.70 -15.19 0.54
C ASP A 63 15.87 -14.92 1.81
N MET A 64 16.51 -14.81 2.98
CA MET A 64 15.87 -14.55 4.27
C MET A 64 15.33 -13.11 4.40
N MET A 65 15.81 -12.18 3.59
CA MET A 65 15.37 -10.78 3.63
C MET A 65 14.05 -10.54 2.89
N ASN A 66 13.65 -11.46 2.00
CA ASN A 66 12.40 -11.37 1.25
C ASN A 66 11.92 -12.76 0.79
N PRO A 67 11.60 -13.69 1.71
CA PRO A 67 11.24 -15.04 1.31
C PRO A 67 9.84 -15.03 0.69
N THR A 68 9.80 -15.10 -0.64
CA THR A 68 8.54 -15.13 -1.41
C THR A 68 7.97 -16.55 -1.39
N SER A 69 6.72 -16.68 -0.96
CA SER A 69 5.99 -17.93 -1.14
C SER A 69 5.69 -18.17 -2.61
N ARG A 70 5.49 -19.43 -2.99
CA ARG A 70 4.96 -19.77 -4.32
C ARG A 70 3.45 -19.54 -4.41
N ASN A 71 2.80 -19.34 -3.27
CA ASN A 71 1.36 -19.19 -3.15
C ASN A 71 0.99 -18.22 -2.02
N LEU A 72 -0.08 -17.48 -2.20
CA LEU A 72 -0.76 -16.69 -1.18
C LEU A 72 -2.25 -16.84 -1.42
N ILE A 73 -2.87 -17.81 -0.74
CA ILE A 73 -4.30 -18.02 -0.87
C ILE A 73 -5.03 -16.77 -0.36
N GLY A 74 -5.98 -16.27 -1.13
CA GLY A 74 -6.68 -15.03 -0.86
C GLY A 74 -8.18 -15.23 -0.87
N GLY A 75 -8.87 -14.42 -1.67
CA GLY A 75 -10.33 -14.47 -1.79
C GLY A 75 -10.88 -15.87 -2.05
N LEU A 76 -11.98 -16.17 -1.35
CA LEU A 76 -12.68 -17.44 -1.41
C LEU A 76 -14.13 -17.21 -1.83
N ALA A 77 -14.68 -18.13 -2.61
CA ALA A 77 -16.11 -18.18 -2.90
C ALA A 77 -16.62 -19.62 -2.86
N VAL A 78 -17.82 -19.85 -2.32
CA VAL A 78 -18.49 -21.15 -2.35
C VAL A 78 -19.64 -21.07 -3.35
N SER A 79 -19.81 -22.10 -4.18
CA SER A 79 -20.92 -22.16 -5.13
C SER A 79 -22.27 -22.16 -4.40
N PRO A 80 -23.36 -21.61 -4.98
CA PRO A 80 -24.67 -21.55 -4.33
C PRO A 80 -25.25 -22.91 -3.90
N ASP A 81 -24.91 -23.97 -4.62
CA ASP A 81 -25.30 -25.35 -4.30
C ASP A 81 -24.43 -25.99 -3.19
N GLY A 82 -23.34 -25.32 -2.77
CA GLY A 82 -22.40 -25.81 -1.76
C GLY A 82 -21.49 -26.95 -2.22
N SER A 83 -21.44 -27.24 -3.52
CA SER A 83 -20.65 -28.37 -4.04
C SER A 83 -19.17 -28.02 -4.23
N ARG A 84 -18.87 -26.77 -4.58
CA ARG A 84 -17.50 -26.32 -4.89
C ARG A 84 -17.10 -25.10 -4.08
N LEU A 85 -15.82 -25.04 -3.75
CA LEU A 85 -15.15 -23.84 -3.28
C LEU A 85 -14.11 -23.40 -4.30
N PHE A 86 -14.05 -22.10 -4.57
CA PHE A 86 -13.04 -21.46 -5.39
C PHE A 86 -12.12 -20.64 -4.50
N ALA A 87 -10.81 -20.77 -4.73
CA ALA A 87 -9.79 -20.07 -3.99
C ALA A 87 -8.79 -19.43 -4.95
N VAL A 88 -8.60 -18.12 -4.86
CA VAL A 88 -7.56 -17.44 -5.63
C VAL A 88 -6.22 -17.57 -4.93
N ASP A 89 -5.16 -17.65 -5.71
CA ASP A 89 -3.79 -17.61 -5.29
C ASP A 89 -3.12 -16.38 -5.91
N VAL A 90 -2.92 -15.35 -5.08
CA VAL A 90 -2.47 -14.02 -5.51
C VAL A 90 -1.06 -14.10 -6.09
N VAL A 91 -0.13 -14.71 -5.36
CA VAL A 91 1.28 -14.80 -5.75
C VAL A 91 1.48 -15.89 -6.80
N GLY A 92 0.74 -16.99 -6.71
CA GLY A 92 0.77 -18.05 -7.72
C GLY A 92 0.12 -17.66 -9.04
N GLN A 93 -0.61 -16.54 -9.08
CA GLN A 93 -1.38 -16.08 -10.25
C GLN A 93 -2.35 -17.14 -10.76
N THR A 94 -3.03 -17.85 -9.85
CA THR A 94 -3.98 -18.92 -10.21
C THR A 94 -5.29 -18.80 -9.44
N PHE A 95 -6.29 -19.59 -9.82
CA PHE A 95 -7.33 -20.01 -8.88
C PHE A 95 -7.49 -21.52 -8.90
N SER A 96 -7.94 -22.09 -7.79
CA SER A 96 -8.24 -23.52 -7.66
C SER A 96 -9.71 -23.74 -7.33
N ALA A 97 -10.31 -24.74 -7.96
CA ALA A 97 -11.63 -25.25 -7.61
C ALA A 97 -11.48 -26.51 -6.75
N VAL A 98 -12.18 -26.58 -5.62
CA VAL A 98 -12.17 -27.69 -4.66
C VAL A 98 -13.57 -28.29 -4.60
N ASP A 99 -13.65 -29.60 -4.74
CA ASP A 99 -14.88 -30.35 -4.47
C ASP A 99 -15.06 -30.48 -2.95
N LEU A 100 -16.12 -29.91 -2.40
CA LEU A 100 -16.34 -29.86 -0.96
C LEU A 100 -16.82 -31.17 -0.35
N ALA A 101 -17.28 -32.13 -1.18
CA ALA A 101 -17.65 -33.45 -0.70
C ALA A 101 -16.42 -34.31 -0.39
N SER A 102 -15.41 -34.27 -1.27
CA SER A 102 -14.16 -35.02 -1.14
C SER A 102 -13.02 -34.23 -0.50
N GLY A 103 -13.13 -32.90 -0.44
CA GLY A 103 -12.08 -31.99 0.02
C GLY A 103 -10.89 -31.88 -0.93
N ARG A 104 -11.02 -32.31 -2.19
CA ARG A 104 -9.92 -32.38 -3.17
C ARG A 104 -10.00 -31.26 -4.20
N VAL A 105 -8.83 -30.76 -4.59
CA VAL A 105 -8.71 -29.85 -5.74
C VAL A 105 -9.13 -30.60 -7.01
N VAL A 106 -10.13 -30.05 -7.70
CA VAL A 106 -10.63 -30.52 -9.01
C VAL A 106 -9.67 -30.08 -10.11
N ARG A 107 -9.29 -28.80 -10.12
CA ARG A 107 -8.40 -28.19 -11.12
C ARG A 107 -7.87 -26.86 -10.57
N THR A 108 -6.66 -26.54 -10.97
CA THR A 108 -6.04 -25.21 -10.82
C THR A 108 -5.91 -24.57 -12.19
N VAL A 109 -6.27 -23.29 -12.30
CA VAL A 109 -6.31 -22.52 -13.55
C VAL A 109 -5.35 -21.35 -13.44
N GLN A 110 -4.45 -21.24 -14.42
CA GLN A 110 -3.51 -20.12 -14.54
C GLN A 110 -4.25 -18.85 -15.00
N LEU A 111 -3.91 -17.72 -14.37
CA LEU A 111 -4.38 -16.39 -14.73
C LEU A 111 -3.24 -15.56 -15.34
N PRO A 112 -3.56 -14.48 -16.08
CA PRO A 112 -2.55 -13.67 -16.76
C PRO A 112 -1.73 -12.79 -15.81
N ALA A 113 -2.23 -12.52 -14.60
CA ALA A 113 -1.59 -11.70 -13.59
C ALA A 113 -2.17 -12.02 -12.19
N GLU A 114 -1.74 -11.27 -11.17
CA GLU A 114 -2.11 -11.46 -9.77
C GLU A 114 -3.64 -11.30 -9.56
N PRO A 115 -4.39 -12.35 -9.15
CA PRO A 115 -5.79 -12.22 -8.74
C PRO A 115 -5.91 -11.62 -7.35
N TYR A 116 -7.06 -11.07 -7.00
CA TYR A 116 -7.35 -10.60 -5.65
C TYR A 116 -8.45 -11.40 -4.94
N THR A 117 -9.62 -11.51 -5.58
CA THR A 117 -10.74 -12.29 -5.04
C THR A 117 -11.60 -12.86 -6.15
N CYS A 118 -12.61 -13.65 -5.77
CA CYS A 118 -13.59 -14.17 -6.69
C CYS A 118 -15.00 -14.14 -6.10
N VAL A 119 -16.02 -14.13 -6.97
CA VAL A 119 -17.44 -14.28 -6.62
C VAL A 119 -18.12 -15.20 -7.62
N VAL A 120 -19.09 -15.99 -7.16
CA VAL A 120 -19.89 -16.86 -8.02
C VAL A 120 -21.23 -16.18 -8.31
N SER A 121 -21.72 -16.28 -9.54
CA SER A 121 -23.03 -15.78 -9.92
C SER A 121 -24.16 -16.44 -9.11
N PRO A 122 -25.29 -15.76 -8.90
CA PRO A 122 -26.41 -16.32 -8.12
C PRO A 122 -26.99 -17.63 -8.69
N ASP A 123 -26.95 -17.80 -10.01
CA ASP A 123 -27.35 -19.03 -10.70
C ASP A 123 -26.29 -20.15 -10.62
N GLY A 124 -25.11 -19.85 -10.08
CA GLY A 124 -24.00 -20.77 -9.92
C GLY A 124 -23.21 -21.08 -11.19
N SER A 125 -23.52 -20.44 -12.33
CA SER A 125 -22.94 -20.79 -13.64
C SER A 125 -21.58 -20.13 -13.93
N THR A 126 -21.33 -18.95 -13.36
CA THR A 126 -20.16 -18.12 -13.69
C THR A 126 -19.35 -17.78 -12.44
N LEU A 127 -18.04 -18.00 -12.51
CA LEU A 127 -17.06 -17.47 -11.57
C LEU A 127 -16.46 -16.19 -12.13
N PHE A 128 -16.54 -15.11 -11.36
CA PHE A 128 -15.84 -13.86 -11.65
C PHE A 128 -14.59 -13.78 -10.77
N VAL A 129 -13.43 -13.50 -11.36
CA VAL A 129 -12.16 -13.33 -10.66
C VAL A 129 -11.63 -11.94 -10.94
N SER A 130 -11.44 -11.12 -9.91
CA SER A 130 -10.79 -9.82 -10.06
C SER A 130 -9.28 -10.00 -10.14
N VAL A 131 -8.66 -9.38 -11.15
CA VAL A 131 -7.23 -9.54 -11.45
C VAL A 131 -6.52 -8.20 -11.33
N TRP A 132 -5.87 -7.99 -10.18
CA TRP A 132 -5.14 -6.77 -9.82
C TRP A 132 -4.20 -6.31 -10.93
N GLY A 133 -3.30 -7.20 -11.34
CA GLY A 133 -2.27 -6.88 -12.33
C GLY A 133 -2.75 -6.82 -13.78
N ALA A 134 -4.03 -7.06 -14.06
CA ALA A 134 -4.59 -6.99 -15.41
C ALA A 134 -5.61 -5.85 -15.60
N ALA A 135 -5.94 -5.11 -14.54
CA ALA A 135 -7.00 -4.08 -14.57
C ALA A 135 -8.31 -4.62 -15.17
N GLY A 136 -8.70 -5.84 -14.78
CA GLY A 136 -9.89 -6.49 -15.31
C GLY A 136 -10.47 -7.61 -14.45
N VAL A 137 -11.65 -8.08 -14.84
CA VAL A 137 -12.35 -9.22 -14.25
C VAL A 137 -12.44 -10.33 -15.28
N MET A 138 -11.88 -11.49 -14.93
CA MET A 138 -11.96 -12.70 -15.74
C MET A 138 -13.21 -13.51 -15.38
N MET A 139 -13.86 -14.10 -16.38
CA MET A 139 -15.07 -14.92 -16.23
C MET A 139 -14.79 -16.37 -16.62
N PHE A 140 -15.26 -17.31 -15.81
CA PHE A 140 -15.12 -18.75 -16.06
C PHE A 140 -16.44 -19.48 -15.86
N ASP A 141 -16.66 -20.55 -16.63
CA ASP A 141 -17.73 -21.52 -16.32
C ASP A 141 -17.37 -22.27 -15.03
N THR A 142 -18.29 -22.36 -14.08
CA THR A 142 -18.01 -22.95 -12.75
C THR A 142 -17.83 -24.47 -12.77
N TRP A 143 -18.30 -25.15 -13.82
CA TRP A 143 -18.23 -26.60 -13.98
C TRP A 143 -16.98 -27.03 -14.76
N SER A 144 -16.84 -26.56 -15.99
CA SER A 144 -15.70 -26.89 -16.86
C SER A 144 -14.42 -26.12 -16.49
N LEU A 145 -14.59 -24.96 -15.85
CA LEU A 145 -13.50 -24.05 -15.46
C LEU A 145 -12.79 -23.41 -16.66
N ASP A 146 -13.46 -23.41 -17.82
CA ASP A 146 -12.94 -22.77 -19.02
C ASP A 146 -13.25 -21.27 -19.00
N PRO A 147 -12.34 -20.43 -19.51
CA PRO A 147 -12.57 -19.00 -19.61
C PRO A 147 -13.72 -18.73 -20.58
N ILE A 148 -14.71 -17.97 -20.12
CA ILE A 148 -15.87 -17.58 -20.93
C ILE A 148 -15.86 -16.11 -21.32
N GLY A 149 -14.98 -15.29 -20.73
CA GLY A 149 -14.83 -13.87 -21.07
C GLY A 149 -13.93 -13.09 -20.13
N GLU A 150 -13.74 -11.82 -20.46
CA GLU A 150 -13.01 -10.84 -19.65
C GLU A 150 -13.73 -9.49 -19.75
N ILE A 151 -13.70 -8.71 -18.67
CA ILE A 151 -14.24 -7.36 -18.60
C ILE A 151 -13.14 -6.42 -18.12
N ALA A 152 -12.80 -5.41 -18.93
CA ALA A 152 -11.87 -4.37 -18.55
C ALA A 152 -12.46 -3.45 -17.46
N THR A 153 -11.63 -3.06 -16.48
CA THR A 153 -11.99 -2.18 -15.37
C THR A 153 -10.92 -1.12 -15.15
N GLY A 154 -11.02 -0.37 -14.03
CA GLY A 154 -9.91 0.44 -13.54
C GLY A 154 -8.80 -0.41 -12.92
N GLU A 155 -7.67 0.22 -12.63
CA GLU A 155 -6.53 -0.44 -12.00
C GLU A 155 -6.86 -0.96 -10.59
N HIS A 156 -6.27 -2.11 -10.26
CA HIS A 156 -6.46 -2.85 -9.01
C HIS A 156 -7.94 -3.18 -8.72
N PRO A 157 -8.62 -3.94 -9.60
CA PRO A 157 -9.94 -4.47 -9.29
C PRO A 157 -9.87 -5.35 -8.04
N ASN A 158 -10.64 -4.98 -7.03
CA ASN A 158 -10.60 -5.50 -5.68
C ASN A 158 -11.87 -6.34 -5.42
N ALA A 159 -12.60 -6.08 -4.32
CA ALA A 159 -13.84 -6.80 -4.03
C ALA A 159 -14.91 -6.51 -5.08
N MET A 160 -15.80 -7.47 -5.23
CA MET A 160 -16.91 -7.40 -6.17
C MET A 160 -18.23 -7.72 -5.47
N ALA A 161 -19.31 -7.10 -5.92
CA ALA A 161 -20.67 -7.42 -5.49
C ALA A 161 -21.57 -7.60 -6.72
N ILE A 162 -22.25 -8.73 -6.81
CA ILE A 162 -23.20 -9.03 -7.89
C ILE A 162 -24.63 -8.90 -7.39
N THR A 163 -25.52 -8.33 -8.20
CA THR A 163 -26.95 -8.24 -7.89
C THR A 163 -27.59 -9.62 -7.83
N ARG A 164 -28.69 -9.77 -7.08
CA ARG A 164 -29.39 -11.06 -6.92
C ARG A 164 -29.88 -11.65 -8.22
N ASP A 165 -30.23 -10.82 -9.19
CA ASP A 165 -30.64 -11.24 -10.52
C ASP A 165 -29.46 -11.60 -11.44
N GLY A 166 -28.22 -11.47 -10.97
CA GLY A 166 -27.00 -11.80 -11.70
C GLY A 166 -26.64 -10.83 -12.83
N LYS A 167 -27.38 -9.72 -13.00
CA LYS A 167 -27.23 -8.86 -14.20
C LYS A 167 -26.17 -7.77 -14.05
N ARG A 168 -25.90 -7.30 -12.83
CA ARG A 168 -24.96 -6.22 -12.58
C ARG A 168 -23.87 -6.64 -11.60
N LEU A 169 -22.62 -6.36 -11.95
CA LEU A 169 -21.45 -6.60 -11.11
C LEU A 169 -20.79 -5.25 -10.80
N PHE A 170 -20.61 -4.95 -9.52
CA PHE A 170 -19.88 -3.77 -9.05
C PHE A 170 -18.46 -4.18 -8.65
N VAL A 171 -17.45 -3.46 -9.14
CA VAL A 171 -16.03 -3.78 -8.93
C VAL A 171 -15.32 -2.57 -8.36
N ALA A 172 -14.81 -2.69 -7.13
CA ALA A 172 -13.99 -1.65 -6.52
C ALA A 172 -12.63 -1.58 -7.23
N CYS A 173 -12.14 -0.42 -7.67
CA CYS A 173 -10.84 -0.29 -8.34
C CYS A 173 -9.90 0.57 -7.49
N ALA A 174 -9.06 -0.06 -6.69
CA ALA A 174 -8.40 0.59 -5.55
C ALA A 174 -7.26 1.55 -5.93
N ASN A 175 -6.61 1.39 -7.08
CA ASN A 175 -5.63 2.37 -7.57
C ASN A 175 -6.32 3.56 -8.29
N THR A 176 -7.61 3.76 -8.03
CA THR A 176 -8.44 4.80 -8.64
C THR A 176 -9.38 5.39 -7.58
N ASN A 177 -10.25 6.33 -7.98
CA ASN A 177 -11.33 6.83 -7.13
C ASN A 177 -12.70 6.27 -7.53
N ALA A 178 -12.76 5.06 -8.11
CA ALA A 178 -14.00 4.59 -8.73
C ALA A 178 -14.40 3.15 -8.41
N VAL A 179 -15.71 2.92 -8.41
CA VAL A 179 -16.34 1.62 -8.56
C VAL A 179 -16.88 1.50 -9.98
N TRP A 180 -16.57 0.39 -10.65
CA TRP A 180 -17.06 0.10 -11.99
C TRP A 180 -18.32 -0.75 -11.89
N ALA A 181 -19.44 -0.25 -12.44
CA ALA A 181 -20.69 -1.02 -12.55
C ALA A 181 -20.77 -1.65 -13.93
N ILE A 182 -20.77 -2.97 -13.98
CA ILE A 182 -20.70 -3.78 -15.20
C ILE A 182 -22.05 -4.42 -15.47
N ASP A 183 -22.50 -4.36 -16.72
CA ASP A 183 -23.56 -5.22 -17.24
C ASP A 183 -22.98 -6.58 -17.64
N VAL A 184 -23.42 -7.65 -16.96
CA VAL A 184 -22.84 -8.99 -17.09
C VAL A 184 -23.13 -9.60 -18.46
N ALA A 185 -24.31 -9.35 -19.02
CA ALA A 185 -24.73 -9.93 -20.29
C ALA A 185 -23.91 -9.39 -21.47
N SER A 186 -23.74 -8.07 -21.53
CA SER A 186 -22.94 -7.40 -22.57
C SER A 186 -21.44 -7.38 -22.27
N ARG A 187 -21.04 -7.65 -21.01
CA ARG A 187 -19.66 -7.63 -20.52
C ARG A 187 -19.02 -6.25 -20.67
N ARG A 188 -19.78 -5.20 -20.41
CA ARG A 188 -19.32 -3.82 -20.51
C ARG A 188 -19.55 -3.07 -19.22
N ALA A 189 -18.62 -2.19 -18.90
CA ALA A 189 -18.82 -1.16 -17.90
C ALA A 189 -19.98 -0.25 -18.36
N SER A 190 -21.06 -0.28 -17.59
CA SER A 190 -22.21 0.60 -17.76
C SER A 190 -21.99 1.96 -17.09
N GLU A 191 -21.12 2.02 -16.09
CA GLU A 191 -20.85 3.23 -15.32
C GLU A 191 -19.48 3.14 -14.61
N GLN A 192 -18.79 4.28 -14.49
CA GLN A 192 -17.69 4.48 -13.56
C GLN A 192 -18.16 5.43 -12.45
N ILE A 193 -18.50 4.88 -11.30
CA ILE A 193 -19.03 5.61 -10.15
C ILE A 193 -17.84 6.21 -9.40
N SER A 194 -17.65 7.52 -9.50
CA SER A 194 -16.67 8.21 -8.66
C SER A 194 -17.11 8.17 -7.20
N VAL A 195 -16.22 7.71 -6.33
CA VAL A 195 -16.39 7.66 -4.87
C VAL A 195 -15.46 8.62 -4.16
N ALA A 196 -14.81 9.52 -4.90
CA ALA A 196 -14.01 10.59 -4.32
C ALA A 196 -14.85 11.48 -3.41
N MET A 197 -14.27 11.90 -2.28
CA MET A 197 -14.91 12.93 -1.44
C MET A 197 -14.92 14.31 -2.11
N PHE A 198 -14.01 14.56 -3.05
CA PHE A 198 -13.95 15.83 -3.78
C PHE A 198 -13.89 15.58 -5.29
N PRO A 199 -14.65 16.33 -6.11
CA PRO A 199 -14.78 16.06 -7.54
C PRO A 199 -13.46 15.96 -8.31
N ASN A 200 -12.45 16.77 -7.95
CA ASN A 200 -11.15 16.79 -8.63
C ASN A 200 -10.02 16.16 -7.79
N ALA A 201 -10.35 15.39 -6.75
CA ALA A 201 -9.32 14.72 -5.98
C ALA A 201 -8.51 13.78 -6.90
N PRO A 202 -7.17 13.80 -6.83
CA PRO A 202 -6.36 12.78 -7.50
C PRO A 202 -6.70 11.38 -6.95
N PRO A 203 -6.37 10.30 -7.67
CA PRO A 203 -6.44 8.94 -7.15
C PRO A 203 -5.84 8.85 -5.74
N GLY A 204 -6.61 8.27 -4.82
CA GLY A 204 -6.29 8.22 -3.40
C GLY A 204 -7.51 7.98 -2.49
N SER A 205 -8.68 7.65 -3.04
CA SER A 205 -9.82 7.18 -2.24
C SER A 205 -9.70 5.69 -1.90
N THR A 206 -9.00 4.92 -2.73
CA THR A 206 -8.70 3.50 -2.51
C THR A 206 -9.93 2.67 -2.14
N PRO A 207 -10.92 2.56 -3.05
CA PRO A 207 -12.10 1.72 -2.82
C PRO A 207 -11.68 0.25 -2.75
N ASN A 208 -11.66 -0.31 -1.54
CA ASN A 208 -11.19 -1.68 -1.28
C ASN A 208 -12.32 -2.72 -1.30
N HIS A 209 -13.52 -2.32 -0.89
CA HIS A 209 -14.63 -3.24 -0.75
C HIS A 209 -15.95 -2.62 -1.20
N VAL A 210 -16.81 -3.43 -1.80
CA VAL A 210 -18.18 -3.06 -2.18
C VAL A 210 -19.18 -4.07 -1.62
N SER A 211 -20.34 -3.59 -1.13
CA SER A 211 -21.40 -4.47 -0.63
C SER A 211 -22.78 -3.91 -0.97
N LEU A 212 -23.63 -4.75 -1.57
CA LEU A 212 -25.01 -4.39 -1.89
C LEU A 212 -25.93 -4.53 -0.68
N SER A 213 -26.86 -3.59 -0.56
CA SER A 213 -28.00 -3.68 0.36
C SER A 213 -28.89 -4.90 0.05
N PRO A 214 -29.71 -5.38 1.00
CA PRO A 214 -30.61 -6.51 0.77
C PRO A 214 -31.65 -6.37 -0.36
N GLY A 215 -31.83 -5.17 -0.93
CA GLY A 215 -32.70 -4.93 -2.08
C GLY A 215 -31.96 -4.50 -3.35
N ASP A 216 -30.62 -4.55 -3.35
CA ASP A 216 -29.76 -4.13 -4.47
C ASP A 216 -29.99 -2.67 -4.93
N GLN A 217 -30.45 -1.80 -4.02
CA GLN A 217 -30.73 -0.38 -4.28
C GLN A 217 -29.60 0.54 -3.82
N ARG A 218 -28.87 0.13 -2.77
CA ARG A 218 -27.70 0.87 -2.27
C ARG A 218 -26.45 -0.01 -2.28
N LEU A 219 -25.31 0.65 -2.45
CA LEU A 219 -23.97 0.07 -2.39
C LEU A 219 -23.17 0.79 -1.30
N LEU A 220 -22.51 0.04 -0.41
CA LEU A 220 -21.47 0.57 0.46
C LEU A 220 -20.12 0.41 -0.22
N VAL A 221 -19.27 1.42 -0.14
CA VAL A 221 -17.90 1.38 -0.66
C VAL A 221 -16.94 1.78 0.44
N ALA A 222 -16.03 0.89 0.82
CA ALA A 222 -14.99 1.19 1.82
C ALA A 222 -13.82 1.91 1.14
N ASN A 223 -13.72 3.22 1.37
CA ASN A 223 -12.65 4.07 0.85
C ASN A 223 -11.53 4.15 1.89
N ALA A 224 -10.46 3.38 1.68
CA ALA A 224 -9.47 3.11 2.71
C ALA A 224 -8.69 4.37 3.13
N ASP A 225 -8.11 5.10 2.17
CA ASP A 225 -7.25 6.25 2.48
C ASP A 225 -8.03 7.52 2.84
N ASN A 226 -9.34 7.53 2.57
CA ASN A 226 -10.23 8.58 3.06
C ASN A 226 -10.76 8.30 4.46
N ASN A 227 -10.60 7.08 5.00
CA ASN A 227 -11.20 6.65 6.26
C ASN A 227 -12.73 6.83 6.30
N VAL A 228 -13.40 6.51 5.19
CA VAL A 228 -14.86 6.60 5.07
C VAL A 228 -15.47 5.38 4.38
N VAL A 229 -16.76 5.14 4.65
CA VAL A 229 -17.63 4.33 3.78
C VAL A 229 -18.53 5.26 2.98
N ALA A 230 -18.43 5.23 1.65
CA ALA A 230 -19.37 5.90 0.77
C ALA A 230 -20.68 5.10 0.69
N VAL A 231 -21.82 5.78 0.76
CA VAL A 231 -23.16 5.21 0.56
C VAL A 231 -23.67 5.66 -0.79
N VAL A 232 -23.84 4.73 -1.73
CA VAL A 232 -24.18 5.02 -3.12
C VAL A 232 -25.58 4.47 -3.43
N ASP A 233 -26.43 5.28 -4.04
CA ASP A 233 -27.66 4.82 -4.70
C ASP A 233 -27.30 4.20 -6.04
N VAL A 234 -27.69 2.93 -6.24
CA VAL A 234 -27.48 2.15 -7.46
C VAL A 234 -28.80 1.59 -7.99
N SER A 235 -29.93 2.17 -7.58
CA SER A 235 -31.28 1.75 -7.98
C SER A 235 -31.50 1.85 -9.49
N LYS A 236 -30.86 2.83 -10.13
CA LYS A 236 -30.95 3.10 -11.57
C LYS A 236 -29.63 2.78 -12.26
N PRO A 237 -29.55 1.71 -13.09
CA PRO A 237 -28.34 1.41 -13.85
C PRO A 237 -27.88 2.60 -14.70
N GLY A 238 -26.60 2.93 -14.65
CA GLY A 238 -26.00 4.03 -15.42
C GLY A 238 -26.24 5.44 -14.87
N ALA A 239 -26.84 5.55 -13.69
CA ALA A 239 -27.15 6.82 -13.04
C ALA A 239 -27.01 6.70 -11.51
N SER A 240 -25.91 6.12 -11.05
CA SER A 240 -25.63 5.96 -9.62
C SER A 240 -25.24 7.30 -9.00
N THR A 241 -25.58 7.50 -7.72
CA THR A 241 -25.26 8.73 -7.00
C THR A 241 -24.66 8.44 -5.64
N VAL A 242 -23.55 9.09 -5.29
CA VAL A 242 -23.03 9.05 -3.92
C VAL A 242 -23.91 9.92 -3.04
N ASN A 243 -24.64 9.29 -2.12
CA ASN A 243 -25.60 9.97 -1.23
C ASN A 243 -24.94 10.55 0.03
N GLY A 244 -23.75 10.07 0.39
CA GLY A 244 -23.01 10.55 1.55
C GLY A 244 -21.87 9.63 1.98
N PHE A 245 -21.21 10.00 3.07
CA PHE A 245 -20.06 9.31 3.63
C PHE A 245 -20.25 9.04 5.13
N ILE A 246 -19.77 7.89 5.59
CA ILE A 246 -19.73 7.50 7.00
C ILE A 246 -18.26 7.45 7.42
N PRO A 247 -17.80 8.28 8.37
CA PRO A 247 -16.41 8.22 8.84
C PRO A 247 -16.16 6.94 9.64
N THR A 248 -14.93 6.42 9.56
CA THR A 248 -14.52 5.13 10.13
C THR A 248 -13.26 5.24 10.97
N GLY A 249 -12.78 4.08 11.46
CA GLY A 249 -11.39 3.94 11.86
C GLY A 249 -10.44 4.01 10.66
N TRP A 250 -9.15 3.83 10.94
CA TRP A 250 -8.09 3.95 9.95
C TRP A 250 -8.10 2.77 8.98
N TYR A 251 -8.14 3.10 7.69
CA TYR A 251 -8.01 2.18 6.57
C TYR A 251 -9.15 1.15 6.53
N PRO A 252 -10.42 1.54 6.30
CA PRO A 252 -11.54 0.62 6.16
C PRO A 252 -11.29 -0.36 5.02
N THR A 253 -11.24 -1.66 5.36
CA THR A 253 -10.98 -2.76 4.42
C THR A 253 -12.25 -3.48 3.99
N ALA A 254 -13.33 -3.38 4.77
CA ALA A 254 -14.64 -3.92 4.41
C ALA A 254 -15.78 -3.13 5.06
N ALA A 255 -16.90 -3.05 4.35
CA ALA A 255 -18.17 -2.55 4.88
C ALA A 255 -19.32 -3.39 4.32
N MET A 256 -20.23 -3.83 5.19
CA MET A 256 -21.31 -4.74 4.82
C MET A 256 -22.60 -4.46 5.58
N TYR A 257 -23.74 -4.70 4.94
CA TYR A 257 -25.04 -4.73 5.61
C TYR A 257 -25.21 -6.03 6.41
N SER A 258 -25.95 -5.95 7.51
CA SER A 258 -26.61 -7.12 8.09
C SER A 258 -27.60 -7.71 7.09
N ARG A 259 -27.96 -8.99 7.26
CA ARG A 259 -28.87 -9.70 6.34
C ARG A 259 -30.23 -9.01 6.20
N ASP A 260 -30.72 -8.39 7.27
CA ASP A 260 -31.97 -7.61 7.29
C ASP A 260 -31.80 -6.14 6.89
N GLY A 261 -30.57 -5.70 6.64
CA GLY A 261 -30.23 -4.34 6.23
C GLY A 261 -30.34 -3.28 7.33
N ARG A 262 -30.62 -3.66 8.58
CA ARG A 262 -30.81 -2.72 9.70
C ARG A 262 -29.51 -2.22 10.32
N GLN A 263 -28.42 -2.97 10.17
CA GLN A 263 -27.11 -2.63 10.68
C GLN A 263 -26.08 -2.66 9.57
N LEU A 264 -25.00 -1.90 9.77
CA LEU A 264 -23.77 -1.95 9.02
C LEU A 264 -22.67 -2.50 9.92
N PHE A 265 -21.76 -3.25 9.32
CA PHE A 265 -20.48 -3.64 9.90
C PHE A 265 -19.37 -3.01 9.09
N VAL A 266 -18.42 -2.38 9.77
CA VAL A 266 -17.24 -1.76 9.14
C VAL A 266 -15.99 -2.32 9.79
N LEU A 267 -15.10 -2.86 8.97
CA LEU A 267 -13.79 -3.35 9.37
C LEU A 267 -12.74 -2.31 8.99
N SER A 268 -11.97 -1.85 9.98
CA SER A 268 -10.82 -0.94 9.77
C SER A 268 -9.53 -1.71 10.03
N GLY A 269 -8.70 -1.85 8.99
CA GLY A 269 -7.52 -2.72 9.01
C GLY A 269 -6.40 -2.22 9.93
N LYS A 270 -6.26 -0.90 10.07
CA LYS A 270 -5.22 -0.25 10.88
C LYS A 270 -5.71 0.25 12.24
N GLY A 271 -6.98 -0.04 12.57
CA GLY A 271 -7.55 0.28 13.88
C GLY A 271 -8.04 1.72 13.98
N LEU A 272 -7.70 2.41 15.06
CA LEU A 272 -8.16 3.79 15.33
C LEU A 272 -7.03 4.82 15.33
N THR A 273 -5.81 4.42 15.69
CA THR A 273 -4.67 5.33 15.80
C THR A 273 -3.35 4.55 15.75
N SER A 274 -2.31 5.18 15.22
CA SER A 274 -0.91 4.77 15.47
C SER A 274 -0.48 5.17 16.89
N SER A 275 0.64 4.63 17.35
CA SER A 275 1.29 4.98 18.63
C SER A 275 2.81 4.92 18.47
N PRO A 276 3.59 5.70 19.24
CA PRO A 276 5.05 5.56 19.31
C PRO A 276 5.47 4.16 19.78
N ASN A 277 6.66 3.72 19.35
CA ASN A 277 7.24 2.42 19.67
C ASN A 277 8.60 2.50 20.43
N PRO A 278 8.68 3.19 21.59
CA PRO A 278 9.94 3.34 22.34
C PRO A 278 10.57 2.03 22.81
N ARG A 279 9.79 0.95 22.89
CA ARG A 279 10.24 -0.40 23.25
C ARG A 279 10.36 -1.31 22.03
N PHE A 280 10.75 -0.73 20.88
CA PHE A 280 10.97 -1.49 19.66
C PHE A 280 11.98 -2.61 19.89
N VAL A 281 11.55 -3.82 19.58
CA VAL A 281 12.42 -4.98 19.44
C VAL A 281 12.14 -5.54 18.05
N ASP A 282 13.21 -5.75 17.26
CA ASP A 282 13.10 -6.36 15.94
C ASP A 282 12.25 -7.64 16.02
N ALA A 283 11.34 -7.85 15.06
CA ALA A 283 10.45 -9.00 15.00
C ALA A 283 11.21 -10.34 14.95
N HIS A 284 12.51 -10.30 14.66
CA HIS A 284 13.41 -11.45 14.60
C HIS A 284 14.39 -11.54 15.78
N SER A 285 14.26 -10.66 16.77
CA SER A 285 15.09 -10.71 17.98
C SER A 285 14.80 -11.98 18.78
N THR A 286 15.86 -12.67 19.18
CA THR A 286 15.79 -13.84 20.06
C THR A 286 15.79 -13.48 21.55
N VAL A 287 15.72 -12.19 21.90
CA VAL A 287 15.69 -11.72 23.29
C VAL A 287 14.36 -12.15 23.93
N PRO A 288 14.35 -13.08 24.90
CA PRO A 288 13.11 -13.50 25.54
C PRO A 288 12.63 -12.42 26.51
N GLY A 289 11.36 -12.04 26.41
CA GLY A 289 10.64 -11.31 27.47
C GLY A 289 10.49 -9.80 27.23
N GLY A 290 9.33 -9.41 26.72
CA GLY A 290 8.83 -8.03 26.70
C GLY A 290 7.69 -7.84 25.68
N GLU A 291 6.78 -6.90 25.96
CA GLU A 291 5.81 -6.38 24.98
C GLU A 291 6.58 -5.63 23.86
N SER A 292 7.11 -6.36 22.87
CA SER A 292 7.77 -5.75 21.71
C SER A 292 6.78 -4.85 20.98
N GLN A 293 7.19 -3.61 20.73
CA GLN A 293 6.44 -2.61 19.97
C GLN A 293 6.84 -2.63 18.49
N TYR A 294 6.76 -3.80 17.87
CA TYR A 294 6.95 -3.91 16.42
C TYR A 294 5.76 -3.28 15.69
N VAL A 295 6.02 -2.40 14.70
CA VAL A 295 4.98 -1.59 14.02
C VAL A 295 3.82 -2.46 13.51
N GLY A 296 4.11 -3.56 12.80
CA GLY A 296 3.09 -4.47 12.28
C GLY A 296 2.26 -5.19 13.35
N ALA A 297 2.76 -5.31 14.59
CA ALA A 297 2.01 -5.90 15.70
C ALA A 297 1.16 -4.87 16.47
N MET A 298 1.47 -3.58 16.32
CA MET A 298 0.75 -2.49 16.98
C MET A 298 -0.50 -2.07 16.20
N LEU A 299 -0.53 -2.30 14.88
CA LEU A 299 -1.69 -2.03 14.03
C LEU A 299 -2.77 -3.10 14.26
N THR A 300 -3.64 -2.85 15.23
CA THR A 300 -4.75 -3.75 15.58
C THR A 300 -6.04 -3.27 14.93
N GLY A 301 -6.59 -4.06 14.01
CA GLY A 301 -7.85 -3.73 13.34
C GLY A 301 -9.06 -3.67 14.27
N THR A 302 -10.10 -2.96 13.84
CA THR A 302 -11.35 -2.79 14.60
C THR A 302 -12.58 -3.16 13.77
N LEU A 303 -13.61 -3.68 14.45
CA LEU A 303 -14.93 -3.92 13.88
C LEU A 303 -15.94 -2.99 14.55
N SER A 304 -16.53 -2.09 13.76
CA SER A 304 -17.64 -1.24 14.19
C SER A 304 -18.97 -1.82 13.71
N ALA A 305 -19.98 -1.77 14.59
CA ALA A 305 -21.36 -2.08 14.24
C ALA A 305 -22.22 -0.85 14.51
N LEU A 306 -22.99 -0.42 13.52
CA LEU A 306 -23.82 0.78 13.60
C LEU A 306 -25.17 0.54 12.92
N PRO A 307 -26.25 1.24 13.32
CA PRO A 307 -27.49 1.23 12.55
C PRO A 307 -27.24 1.71 11.13
N THR A 308 -27.96 1.15 10.16
CA THR A 308 -27.95 1.67 8.79
C THR A 308 -28.52 3.08 8.80
N PRO A 309 -27.75 4.11 8.39
CA PRO A 309 -28.23 5.47 8.45
C PRO A 309 -29.28 5.71 7.36
N ASP A 310 -30.41 6.29 7.78
CA ASP A 310 -31.34 6.97 6.89
C ASP A 310 -30.78 8.34 6.48
N ARG A 311 -31.56 9.12 5.73
CA ARG A 311 -31.10 10.36 5.10
C ARG A 311 -30.45 11.36 6.08
N GLU A 312 -31.16 11.76 7.13
CA GLU A 312 -30.68 12.80 8.06
C GLU A 312 -29.45 12.34 8.89
N PRO A 313 -29.41 11.12 9.46
CA PRO A 313 -28.19 10.59 10.06
C PRO A 313 -27.01 10.53 9.08
N LEU A 314 -27.25 10.12 7.83
CA LEU A 314 -26.20 10.08 6.80
C LEU A 314 -25.67 11.48 6.46
N GLU A 315 -26.55 12.49 6.35
CA GLU A 315 -26.15 13.88 6.13
C GLU A 315 -25.26 14.40 7.29
N THR A 316 -25.58 14.02 8.53
CA THR A 316 -24.79 14.38 9.72
C THR A 316 -23.41 13.72 9.70
N LEU A 317 -23.36 12.42 9.43
CA LEU A 317 -22.11 11.66 9.31
C LEU A 317 -21.24 12.18 8.15
N THR A 318 -21.88 12.56 7.04
CA THR A 318 -21.19 13.12 5.88
C THR A 318 -20.53 14.44 6.23
N LYS A 319 -21.23 15.35 6.92
CA LYS A 319 -20.64 16.60 7.42
C LYS A 319 -19.45 16.32 8.33
N MET A 320 -19.56 15.35 9.23
CA MET A 320 -18.45 14.96 10.10
C MET A 320 -17.25 14.45 9.30
N ALA A 321 -17.45 13.60 8.29
CA ALA A 321 -16.39 13.11 7.41
C ALA A 321 -15.64 14.26 6.72
N TYR A 322 -16.36 15.25 6.18
CA TYR A 322 -15.72 16.44 5.58
C TYR A 322 -14.97 17.29 6.61
N THR A 323 -15.52 17.48 7.82
CA THR A 323 -14.86 18.27 8.87
C THR A 323 -13.53 17.67 9.33
N VAL A 324 -13.41 16.34 9.34
CA VAL A 324 -12.18 15.64 9.75
C VAL A 324 -11.24 15.31 8.60
N THR A 325 -11.61 15.68 7.36
CA THR A 325 -10.77 15.50 6.19
C THR A 325 -10.01 16.80 5.89
N ALA A 326 -8.70 16.79 6.05
CA ALA A 326 -7.87 17.99 5.83
C ALA A 326 -7.80 18.42 4.35
N TYR A 327 -8.00 17.49 3.42
CA TYR A 327 -7.97 17.78 2.00
C TYR A 327 -9.23 18.54 1.56
N SER A 328 -9.06 19.63 0.82
CA SER A 328 -10.09 20.20 -0.05
C SER A 328 -9.41 20.98 -1.18
N ASP A 329 -10.05 21.10 -2.35
CA ASP A 329 -9.54 21.95 -3.42
C ASP A 329 -9.42 23.41 -2.97
N GLU A 330 -10.36 23.90 -2.15
CA GLU A 330 -10.32 25.24 -1.58
C GLU A 330 -9.07 25.44 -0.74
N HIS A 331 -8.76 24.51 0.18
CA HIS A 331 -7.55 24.60 1.01
C HIS A 331 -6.26 24.46 0.18
N ARG A 332 -6.24 23.51 -0.78
CA ARG A 332 -5.08 23.26 -1.66
C ARG A 332 -4.77 24.43 -2.59
N LEU A 333 -5.80 25.11 -3.08
CA LEU A 333 -5.69 26.25 -4.01
C LEU A 333 -5.73 27.60 -3.29
N ALA A 334 -5.94 27.62 -1.98
CA ALA A 334 -5.91 28.82 -1.18
C ALA A 334 -4.55 29.51 -1.35
N PRO A 335 -4.52 30.84 -1.61
CA PRO A 335 -3.26 31.54 -1.68
C PRO A 335 -2.49 31.39 -0.38
N ALA A 336 -1.23 30.95 -0.45
CA ALA A 336 -0.38 30.86 0.71
C ALA A 336 -0.24 32.25 1.36
N GLY A 337 -0.30 32.30 2.69
CA GLY A 337 -0.03 33.51 3.50
C GLY A 337 1.44 33.93 3.48
N ALA A 338 2.15 33.68 2.38
CA ALA A 338 3.57 33.89 2.26
C ALA A 338 3.90 35.40 2.15
N PRO A 339 5.00 35.87 2.76
CA PRO A 339 5.47 37.24 2.60
C PRO A 339 5.62 37.64 1.13
N ALA A 340 5.52 38.93 0.82
CA ALA A 340 5.60 39.42 -0.57
C ALA A 340 6.90 39.04 -1.30
N ALA A 341 8.00 38.84 -0.55
CA ALA A 341 9.30 38.41 -1.07
C ALA A 341 9.54 36.89 -0.98
N SER A 342 8.51 36.09 -0.70
CA SER A 342 8.64 34.64 -0.58
C SER A 342 9.04 33.99 -1.91
N PRO A 343 10.01 33.04 -1.92
CA PRO A 343 10.29 32.21 -3.09
C PRO A 343 9.18 31.18 -3.36
N ILE A 344 8.35 30.88 -2.35
CA ILE A 344 7.20 30.00 -2.50
C ILE A 344 6.06 30.77 -3.20
N PRO A 345 5.54 30.27 -4.34
CA PRO A 345 4.43 30.88 -5.05
C PRO A 345 3.21 31.04 -4.16
N LYS A 346 2.49 32.15 -4.30
CA LYS A 346 1.26 32.37 -3.53
C LYS A 346 0.14 31.47 -4.03
N ARG A 347 0.00 31.28 -5.34
CA ARG A 347 -0.99 30.38 -5.92
C ARG A 347 -0.33 29.25 -6.68
N VAL A 348 -1.01 28.11 -6.76
CA VAL A 348 -0.60 27.02 -7.63
C VAL A 348 -0.55 27.52 -9.08
N GLY A 349 0.58 27.33 -9.73
CA GLY A 349 0.85 27.80 -11.10
C GLY A 349 1.47 29.19 -11.20
N ASP A 350 1.55 29.96 -10.11
CA ASP A 350 2.32 31.20 -10.09
C ASP A 350 3.82 30.89 -10.30
N PRO A 351 4.58 31.78 -10.97
CA PRO A 351 6.01 31.58 -11.15
C PRO A 351 6.75 31.58 -9.80
N SER A 352 7.80 30.78 -9.71
CA SER A 352 8.72 30.74 -8.58
C SER A 352 10.13 31.14 -9.03
N PRO A 353 10.91 31.87 -8.21
CA PRO A 353 12.35 31.99 -8.42
C PRO A 353 13.12 30.69 -8.12
N ILE A 354 12.48 29.67 -7.53
CA ILE A 354 13.08 28.35 -7.28
C ILE A 354 13.34 27.67 -8.62
N LYS A 355 14.61 27.40 -8.90
CA LYS A 355 15.06 26.71 -10.12
C LYS A 355 15.34 25.23 -9.88
N HIS A 356 15.76 24.88 -8.67
CA HIS A 356 16.24 23.56 -8.30
C HIS A 356 15.62 23.14 -6.96
N VAL A 357 15.13 21.91 -6.90
CA VAL A 357 14.68 21.23 -5.70
C VAL A 357 15.56 20.00 -5.50
N PHE A 358 16.18 19.91 -4.32
CA PHE A 358 16.94 18.74 -3.90
C PHE A 358 16.14 18.01 -2.83
N TYR A 359 15.63 16.83 -3.17
CA TYR A 359 14.90 15.98 -2.23
C TYR A 359 15.85 14.91 -1.70
N VAL A 360 16.26 15.04 -0.44
CA VAL A 360 17.15 14.10 0.24
C VAL A 360 16.33 13.15 1.10
N VAL A 361 16.30 11.88 0.72
CA VAL A 361 15.65 10.79 1.45
C VAL A 361 16.64 10.22 2.47
N ARG A 362 16.28 10.31 3.74
CA ARG A 362 16.95 9.67 4.88
C ARG A 362 16.00 8.62 5.47
N GLU A 363 16.54 7.51 5.93
CA GLU A 363 15.78 6.32 6.31
C GLU A 363 16.60 5.56 7.35
N ASN A 364 16.12 5.07 8.49
CA ASN A 364 14.77 4.71 8.92
C ASN A 364 14.60 5.22 10.35
N ARG A 365 14.46 6.55 10.50
CA ARG A 365 14.35 7.22 11.79
C ARG A 365 13.12 8.10 11.83
N THR A 366 12.41 8.05 12.96
CA THR A 366 11.29 8.95 13.20
C THR A 366 11.80 10.35 13.55
N TYR A 367 10.92 11.34 13.44
CA TYR A 367 11.19 12.71 13.86
C TYR A 367 11.80 12.77 15.27
N ASP A 368 11.16 12.15 16.26
CA ASP A 368 11.61 12.22 17.66
C ASP A 368 12.95 11.53 17.92
N GLN A 369 13.27 10.49 17.15
CA GLN A 369 14.55 9.76 17.29
C GLN A 369 15.76 10.63 16.93
N VAL A 370 15.57 11.64 16.08
CA VAL A 370 16.64 12.53 15.60
C VAL A 370 16.50 13.94 16.16
N LEU A 371 15.30 14.54 16.08
CA LEU A 371 15.02 15.94 16.40
C LEU A 371 14.11 16.11 17.63
N GLY A 372 13.87 15.05 18.41
CA GLY A 372 13.04 15.14 19.62
C GLY A 372 13.61 16.08 20.69
N ASP A 373 14.93 16.30 20.70
CA ASP A 373 15.65 17.24 21.58
C ASP A 373 15.76 18.66 21.01
N LEU A 374 15.13 18.93 19.86
CA LEU A 374 15.10 20.26 19.27
C LEU A 374 14.27 21.21 20.16
N ASP A 375 14.73 22.46 20.29
CA ASP A 375 14.12 23.50 21.13
C ASP A 375 12.80 24.09 20.57
N ARG A 376 12.30 23.52 19.47
CA ARG A 376 11.11 23.96 18.73
C ARG A 376 10.45 22.78 18.03
N GLY A 377 9.21 22.99 17.58
CA GLY A 377 8.35 21.90 17.10
C GLY A 377 7.72 21.13 18.25
N ASN A 378 7.14 19.99 17.93
CA ASN A 378 6.41 19.11 18.84
C ASN A 378 7.17 17.80 19.09
N GLY A 379 8.48 17.91 19.36
CA GLY A 379 9.37 16.77 19.63
C GLY A 379 9.30 16.28 21.07
N ASP A 380 9.46 14.97 21.26
CA ASP A 380 9.63 14.36 22.58
C ASP A 380 11.11 14.01 22.84
N PRO A 381 11.81 14.78 23.70
CA PRO A 381 13.23 14.55 23.99
C PRO A 381 13.49 13.21 24.70
N THR A 382 12.46 12.58 25.27
CA THR A 382 12.60 11.26 25.90
C THR A 382 12.71 10.12 24.90
N LEU A 383 12.34 10.37 23.64
CA LEU A 383 12.43 9.41 22.53
C LEU A 383 13.69 9.58 21.68
N THR A 384 14.51 10.60 21.97
CA THR A 384 15.69 10.93 21.17
C THR A 384 16.82 9.91 21.35
N LEU A 385 17.29 9.36 20.22
CA LEU A 385 18.37 8.38 20.16
C LEU A 385 19.65 8.99 19.58
N PHE A 386 19.51 9.88 18.60
CA PHE A 386 20.58 10.46 17.81
C PHE A 386 20.49 12.00 17.78
N GLY A 387 20.36 12.60 18.96
CA GLY A 387 20.25 14.05 19.14
C GLY A 387 21.48 14.84 18.68
N GLU A 388 21.52 16.13 19.01
CA GLU A 388 22.43 17.10 18.38
C GLU A 388 23.91 16.71 18.40
N SER A 389 24.39 16.05 19.46
CA SER A 389 25.78 15.56 19.54
C SER A 389 26.17 14.56 18.44
N ILE A 390 25.20 13.94 17.77
CA ILE A 390 25.38 12.98 16.68
C ILE A 390 24.91 13.56 15.34
N THR A 391 23.86 14.39 15.33
CA THR A 391 23.28 14.96 14.10
C THR A 391 23.33 16.50 14.06
N PRO A 392 24.50 17.12 14.25
CA PRO A 392 24.61 18.57 14.36
C PRO A 392 24.18 19.30 13.07
N ASN A 393 24.37 18.70 11.89
CA ASN A 393 23.95 19.34 10.63
C ASN A 393 22.42 19.35 10.52
N ALA A 394 21.74 18.23 10.78
CA ALA A 394 20.28 18.18 10.77
C ALA A 394 19.66 19.19 11.77
N HIS A 395 20.23 19.30 12.97
CA HIS A 395 19.80 20.27 13.98
C HIS A 395 20.02 21.72 13.53
N ALA A 396 21.19 22.02 12.97
CA ALA A 396 21.48 23.36 12.44
C ALA A 396 20.51 23.75 11.34
N LEU A 397 20.24 22.85 10.38
CA LEU A 397 19.29 23.07 9.29
C LEU A 397 17.86 23.32 9.82
N ALA A 398 17.40 22.53 10.79
CA ALA A 398 16.08 22.71 11.39
C ALA A 398 15.96 24.05 12.12
N ARG A 399 17.02 24.51 12.80
CA ARG A 399 17.03 25.82 13.48
C ARG A 399 17.08 27.00 12.51
N GLU A 400 17.83 26.86 11.42
CA GLU A 400 18.05 27.92 10.44
C GLU A 400 16.85 28.09 9.49
N PHE A 401 16.35 26.99 8.91
CA PHE A 401 15.32 27.04 7.86
C PHE A 401 13.91 26.74 8.36
N GLY A 402 13.79 26.07 9.50
CA GLY A 402 12.52 25.71 10.11
C GLY A 402 12.30 24.21 10.21
N VAL A 403 11.29 23.85 10.99
CA VAL A 403 10.83 22.47 11.19
C VAL A 403 9.36 22.40 10.80
N ILE A 404 9.00 21.34 10.09
CA ILE A 404 7.61 20.98 9.82
C ILE A 404 7.44 19.58 10.42
N ASP A 405 6.47 19.43 11.32
CA ASP A 405 6.18 18.20 12.04
C ASP A 405 4.69 17.86 11.96
N ASN A 406 4.28 16.79 12.66
CA ASN A 406 2.89 16.34 12.74
C ASN A 406 2.23 16.02 11.39
N PHE A 407 2.98 15.36 10.50
CA PHE A 407 2.44 14.84 9.25
C PHE A 407 1.57 13.61 9.50
N TYR A 408 0.37 13.60 8.92
CA TYR A 408 -0.50 12.43 8.86
C TYR A 408 -0.35 11.80 7.48
N VAL A 409 0.36 10.68 7.41
CA VAL A 409 0.74 10.01 6.16
C VAL A 409 0.34 8.54 6.21
N ASP A 410 0.10 7.94 5.05
CA ASP A 410 -0.21 6.53 4.85
C ASP A 410 1.07 5.68 4.70
N ALA A 411 2.08 5.95 5.53
CA ALA A 411 3.36 5.24 5.54
C ALA A 411 3.74 4.81 6.96
N GLU A 412 3.87 3.51 7.19
CA GLU A 412 4.22 2.92 8.48
C GLU A 412 5.66 2.40 8.56
N VAL A 413 6.21 1.97 7.43
CA VAL A 413 7.55 1.37 7.31
C VAL A 413 8.24 1.87 6.03
N SER A 414 9.44 1.38 5.74
CA SER A 414 10.16 1.77 4.52
C SER A 414 9.42 1.39 3.24
N TYR A 415 8.76 0.23 3.24
CA TYR A 415 8.07 -0.31 2.05
C TYR A 415 7.05 0.70 1.51
N ASP A 416 6.11 1.16 2.32
CA ASP A 416 5.12 2.18 1.97
C ASP A 416 5.69 3.61 2.06
N GLY A 417 6.69 3.86 2.90
CA GLY A 417 7.35 5.16 3.01
C GLY A 417 8.03 5.65 1.73
N HIS A 418 8.73 4.77 1.01
CA HIS A 418 9.34 5.13 -0.27
C HIS A 418 8.28 5.47 -1.33
N GLU A 419 7.22 4.66 -1.42
CA GLU A 419 6.09 4.90 -2.33
C GLU A 419 5.40 6.24 -2.01
N PHE A 420 5.03 6.46 -0.75
CA PHE A 420 4.43 7.71 -0.30
C PHE A 420 5.32 8.92 -0.57
N SER A 421 6.62 8.83 -0.26
CA SER A 421 7.54 9.97 -0.44
C SER A 421 7.65 10.41 -1.91
N MET A 422 7.46 9.47 -2.84
CA MET A 422 7.60 9.73 -4.27
C MET A 422 6.27 9.94 -5.00
N ALA A 423 5.14 9.53 -4.44
CA ALA A 423 3.82 9.67 -5.08
C ALA A 423 2.77 10.42 -4.26
N ALA A 424 3.05 10.74 -3.00
CA ALA A 424 2.08 11.20 -2.00
C ALA A 424 0.89 10.24 -1.82
N TYR A 425 1.09 8.97 -2.15
CA TYR A 425 0.09 7.91 -2.13
C TYR A 425 0.76 6.54 -2.13
N THR A 426 0.26 5.63 -1.30
CA THR A 426 0.64 4.22 -1.31
C THR A 426 -0.51 3.36 -1.83
N THR A 427 -0.26 2.53 -2.84
CA THR A 427 -1.30 1.65 -3.40
C THR A 427 -1.79 0.61 -2.41
N ASP A 428 -3.03 0.13 -2.60
CA ASP A 428 -3.63 -0.88 -1.75
C ASP A 428 -2.84 -2.19 -1.70
N VAL A 429 -2.11 -2.52 -2.76
CA VAL A 429 -1.25 -3.70 -2.87
C VAL A 429 -0.12 -3.61 -1.85
N VAL A 430 0.59 -2.48 -1.82
CA VAL A 430 1.67 -2.24 -0.86
C VAL A 430 1.12 -2.31 0.56
N GLN A 431 0.00 -1.64 0.83
CA GLN A 431 -0.67 -1.64 2.12
C GLN A 431 -1.10 -3.04 2.61
N LYS A 432 -1.42 -3.95 1.68
CA LYS A 432 -1.82 -5.33 2.00
C LYS A 432 -0.65 -6.31 2.04
N PHE A 433 0.47 -6.00 1.39
CA PHE A 433 1.62 -6.90 1.27
C PHE A 433 2.70 -6.65 2.32
N TRP A 434 2.95 -5.39 2.69
CA TRP A 434 4.03 -5.06 3.61
C TRP A 434 3.91 -5.81 4.94
N PRO A 435 2.74 -5.97 5.60
CA PRO A 435 2.69 -6.61 6.91
C PRO A 435 3.12 -8.08 6.86
N ALA A 436 2.70 -8.80 5.82
CA ALA A 436 3.11 -10.19 5.61
C ALA A 436 4.58 -10.30 5.17
N ASN A 437 5.09 -9.34 4.40
CA ASN A 437 6.46 -9.34 3.90
C ASN A 437 7.44 -9.15 5.06
N TYR A 438 7.18 -8.12 5.85
CA TYR A 438 7.96 -7.73 7.03
C TYR A 438 7.86 -8.77 8.15
N ALA A 439 6.74 -9.51 8.24
CA ALA A 439 6.61 -10.68 9.11
C ALA A 439 7.24 -11.97 8.54
N ARG A 440 7.85 -11.94 7.34
CA ARG A 440 8.39 -13.09 6.60
C ARG A 440 7.36 -14.21 6.37
N ARG A 441 6.13 -13.82 6.04
CA ARG A 441 4.97 -14.69 5.81
C ARG A 441 4.59 -14.79 4.34
N GLY A 442 5.57 -14.67 3.44
CA GLY A 442 5.46 -15.17 2.07
C GLY A 442 4.99 -14.19 0.99
N THR A 443 4.72 -12.91 1.30
CA THR A 443 4.44 -11.89 0.27
C THR A 443 5.74 -11.26 -0.26
N PRO A 444 5.79 -10.89 -1.54
CA PRO A 444 6.95 -10.21 -2.11
C PRO A 444 7.07 -8.75 -1.66
N PHE A 445 8.32 -8.28 -1.63
CA PHE A 445 8.63 -6.85 -1.66
C PHE A 445 8.54 -6.33 -3.11
N LEU A 446 7.61 -5.41 -3.33
CA LEU A 446 7.33 -4.73 -4.60
C LEU A 446 7.71 -3.24 -4.53
N GLY A 447 8.00 -2.72 -3.34
CA GLY A 447 8.33 -1.32 -3.15
C GLY A 447 9.56 -0.94 -3.96
N GLU A 448 9.67 0.34 -4.30
CA GLU A 448 10.78 0.86 -5.09
C GLU A 448 10.86 0.24 -6.50
N GLY A 449 9.75 -0.25 -7.06
CA GLY A 449 9.67 -0.83 -8.39
C GLY A 449 10.39 -2.17 -8.55
N GLN A 450 10.41 -3.00 -7.51
CA GLN A 450 11.13 -4.29 -7.53
C GLN A 450 10.36 -5.43 -8.21
N GLY A 451 9.10 -5.20 -8.59
CA GLY A 451 8.28 -6.15 -9.33
C GLY A 451 8.40 -6.06 -10.86
N GLY A 452 7.62 -6.90 -11.54
CA GLY A 452 7.46 -6.84 -12.99
C GLY A 452 6.43 -5.78 -13.39
N LYS A 453 6.67 -5.08 -14.51
CA LYS A 453 5.78 -4.02 -15.02
C LYS A 453 4.31 -4.46 -15.12
N ARG A 454 3.39 -3.64 -14.61
CA ARG A 454 1.93 -3.83 -14.67
C ARG A 454 1.19 -2.62 -15.24
N ASN A 455 1.68 -1.41 -15.04
CA ASN A 455 1.16 -0.22 -15.70
C ASN A 455 2.29 0.57 -16.39
N GLN A 456 1.98 1.76 -16.90
CA GLN A 456 2.97 2.59 -17.60
C GLN A 456 4.08 3.13 -16.69
N TYR A 457 3.84 3.20 -15.38
CA TYR A 457 4.72 3.82 -14.39
C TYR A 457 5.58 2.81 -13.63
N GLY A 458 5.19 1.55 -13.58
CA GLY A 458 5.98 0.53 -12.90
C GLY A 458 5.25 -0.81 -12.76
N ASP A 459 5.57 -1.49 -11.68
CA ASP A 459 4.99 -2.77 -11.29
C ASP A 459 3.61 -2.60 -10.64
N LEU A 460 3.18 -3.60 -9.85
CA LEU A 460 1.90 -3.59 -9.17
C LEU A 460 1.84 -2.59 -7.99
N ALA A 461 2.99 -2.11 -7.49
CA ALA A 461 3.01 -1.08 -6.46
C ALA A 461 2.77 0.33 -7.03
N ALA A 462 2.96 0.51 -8.35
CA ALA A 462 2.95 1.81 -9.00
C ALA A 462 1.57 2.50 -8.98
N PRO A 463 1.48 3.75 -8.48
CA PRO A 463 0.28 4.57 -8.53
C PRO A 463 -0.24 4.83 -9.94
N ALA A 464 -1.56 4.96 -10.09
CA ALA A 464 -2.19 5.22 -11.40
C ALA A 464 -1.80 6.55 -12.05
N ASN A 465 -1.25 7.52 -11.30
CA ASN A 465 -0.74 8.79 -11.81
C ASN A 465 0.80 8.87 -11.88
N GLY A 466 1.47 7.76 -11.54
CA GLY A 466 2.92 7.68 -11.42
C GLY A 466 3.45 8.48 -10.24
N TYR A 467 4.75 8.73 -10.28
CA TYR A 467 5.51 9.35 -9.20
C TYR A 467 5.85 10.80 -9.53
N LEU A 468 6.55 11.46 -8.61
CA LEU A 468 6.98 12.85 -8.71
C LEU A 468 7.81 13.10 -9.98
N TRP A 469 8.69 12.17 -10.34
CA TRP A 469 9.46 12.29 -11.58
C TRP A 469 8.59 12.18 -12.84
N ASP A 470 7.53 11.38 -12.81
CA ASP A 470 6.60 11.27 -13.94
C ASP A 470 5.82 12.57 -14.11
N ALA A 471 5.42 13.20 -13.00
CA ALA A 471 4.83 14.54 -13.03
C ALA A 471 5.79 15.58 -13.61
N CYS A 472 7.07 15.55 -13.23
CA CYS A 472 8.08 16.42 -13.82
C CYS A 472 8.28 16.17 -15.33
N ILE A 473 8.36 14.91 -15.76
CA ILE A 473 8.51 14.54 -17.18
C ILE A 473 7.34 15.06 -18.00
N ARG A 474 6.09 14.89 -17.52
CA ARG A 474 4.90 15.42 -18.18
C ARG A 474 4.93 16.94 -18.36
N GLN A 475 5.63 17.66 -17.47
CA GLN A 475 5.77 19.11 -17.49
C GLN A 475 7.10 19.59 -18.10
N ASN A 476 7.88 18.70 -18.73
CA ASN A 476 9.22 19.00 -19.25
C ASN A 476 10.19 19.59 -18.20
N VAL A 477 10.03 19.21 -16.94
CA VAL A 477 10.92 19.55 -15.84
C VAL A 477 12.03 18.49 -15.77
N SER A 478 13.30 18.92 -15.75
CA SER A 478 14.43 17.99 -15.71
C SER A 478 14.56 17.29 -14.36
N VAL A 479 14.76 15.98 -14.38
CA VAL A 479 14.88 15.14 -13.18
C VAL A 479 16.17 14.32 -13.23
N ARG A 480 16.81 14.17 -12.07
CA ARG A 480 17.91 13.24 -11.84
C ARG A 480 17.73 12.51 -10.51
N SER A 481 17.78 11.18 -10.53
CA SER A 481 17.73 10.36 -9.30
C SER A 481 19.10 9.75 -8.97
N TYR A 482 19.39 9.69 -7.69
CA TYR A 482 20.61 9.14 -7.11
C TYR A 482 20.24 8.10 -6.05
N GLY A 483 20.17 6.84 -6.47
CA GLY A 483 19.95 5.68 -5.60
C GLY A 483 18.51 5.41 -5.15
N GLU A 484 17.58 6.33 -5.45
CA GLU A 484 16.14 6.16 -5.20
C GLU A 484 15.46 5.50 -6.41
N PHE A 485 14.68 4.43 -6.17
CA PHE A 485 14.08 3.59 -7.23
C PHE A 485 15.13 3.15 -8.28
N ALA A 486 16.23 2.60 -7.77
CA ALA A 486 17.32 2.03 -8.54
C ALA A 486 17.78 0.72 -7.92
N ASN A 487 18.11 -0.25 -8.78
CA ASN A 487 18.63 -1.55 -8.41
C ASN A 487 20.08 -1.72 -8.87
N TRP A 488 20.78 -2.70 -8.31
CA TRP A 488 22.06 -3.12 -8.87
C TRP A 488 21.83 -3.91 -10.17
N ALA A 489 22.66 -3.68 -11.18
CA ALA A 489 22.77 -4.60 -12.30
C ALA A 489 23.13 -6.01 -11.81
N ASP A 490 22.75 -7.03 -12.59
CA ASP A 490 22.99 -8.44 -12.24
C ASP A 490 24.46 -8.71 -11.90
N GLY A 491 24.68 -9.34 -10.75
CA GLY A 491 26.01 -9.69 -10.29
C GLY A 491 26.08 -10.04 -8.81
N LYS A 492 27.29 -10.44 -8.39
CA LYS A 492 27.54 -10.87 -7.02
C LYS A 492 27.62 -9.68 -6.07
N ARG A 493 27.20 -9.91 -4.82
CA ARG A 493 27.27 -8.90 -3.76
C ARG A 493 28.68 -8.31 -3.58
N GLU A 494 29.71 -9.12 -3.63
CA GLU A 494 31.11 -8.66 -3.53
C GLU A 494 31.49 -7.63 -4.61
N ASP A 495 30.91 -7.75 -5.80
CA ASP A 495 31.17 -6.83 -6.91
C ASP A 495 30.42 -5.50 -6.72
N ARG A 496 29.28 -5.50 -6.02
CA ARG A 496 28.59 -4.27 -5.55
C ARG A 496 29.51 -3.47 -4.62
N LEU A 497 30.04 -4.12 -3.59
CA LEU A 497 30.89 -3.48 -2.58
C LEU A 497 32.22 -2.95 -3.15
N ARG A 498 32.74 -3.63 -4.18
CA ARG A 498 33.94 -3.20 -4.92
C ARG A 498 33.67 -2.12 -5.98
N GLY A 499 32.42 -1.68 -6.16
CA GLY A 499 32.04 -0.66 -7.14
C GLY A 499 32.13 -1.12 -8.60
N LYS A 500 32.06 -2.43 -8.84
CA LYS A 500 32.12 -3.01 -10.19
C LYS A 500 30.76 -3.09 -10.87
N LEU A 501 29.68 -3.17 -10.09
CA LEU A 501 28.32 -3.14 -10.62
C LEU A 501 27.82 -1.71 -10.71
N LYS A 502 26.95 -1.46 -11.69
CA LYS A 502 26.29 -0.18 -11.91
C LYS A 502 24.86 -0.23 -11.39
N ALA A 503 24.32 0.95 -11.07
CA ALA A 503 22.90 1.11 -10.80
C ALA A 503 22.10 1.08 -12.11
N VAL A 504 20.91 0.50 -12.06
CA VAL A 504 19.89 0.49 -13.12
C VAL A 504 18.58 1.02 -12.55
N ALA A 505 17.79 1.74 -13.35
CA ALA A 505 16.49 2.22 -12.91
C ALA A 505 15.55 1.02 -12.66
N SER A 506 14.77 1.07 -11.58
CA SER A 506 13.76 0.04 -11.31
C SER A 506 12.40 0.35 -11.95
N VAL A 507 12.20 1.60 -12.40
CA VAL A 507 10.95 2.08 -12.99
C VAL A 507 11.18 2.79 -14.33
N PRO A 508 10.21 2.70 -15.28
CA PRO A 508 10.30 3.36 -16.58
C PRO A 508 10.59 4.86 -16.52
N GLY A 509 9.99 5.58 -15.57
CA GLY A 509 10.16 7.03 -15.43
C GLY A 509 11.58 7.47 -15.13
N LEU A 510 12.43 6.58 -14.60
CA LEU A 510 13.82 6.86 -14.24
C LEU A 510 14.85 6.30 -15.23
N GLU A 511 14.42 5.58 -16.28
CA GLU A 511 15.32 5.12 -17.34
C GLU A 511 16.08 6.31 -17.96
N GLY A 512 17.41 6.21 -17.99
CA GLY A 512 18.31 7.27 -18.45
C GLY A 512 18.41 8.50 -17.53
N ARG A 513 17.70 8.53 -16.40
CA ARG A 513 17.65 9.66 -15.45
C ARG A 513 18.32 9.36 -14.11
N ILE A 514 18.88 8.17 -13.95
CA ILE A 514 19.71 7.83 -12.78
C ILE A 514 21.20 8.03 -13.04
N ASN A 515 21.96 8.27 -11.96
CA ASN A 515 23.41 8.14 -12.01
C ASN A 515 23.83 6.67 -11.78
N ALA A 516 24.36 6.03 -12.82
CA ALA A 516 24.73 4.61 -12.79
C ALA A 516 25.92 4.30 -11.86
N ASP A 517 26.71 5.29 -11.48
CA ASP A 517 27.83 5.15 -10.53
C ASP A 517 27.39 5.38 -9.08
N TYR A 518 26.21 5.97 -8.87
CA TYR A 518 25.68 6.21 -7.53
C TYR A 518 25.06 4.92 -6.99
N ALA A 519 25.56 4.46 -5.85
CA ALA A 519 25.13 3.20 -5.26
C ALA A 519 23.66 3.27 -4.78
N PRO A 520 22.77 2.34 -5.20
CA PRO A 520 21.45 2.17 -4.59
C PRO A 520 21.56 1.60 -3.17
N TRP A 521 20.47 1.06 -2.63
CA TRP A 521 20.44 0.46 -1.29
C TRP A 521 21.59 -0.52 -1.05
N GLU A 522 22.45 -0.19 -0.09
CA GLU A 522 23.53 -1.06 0.44
C GLU A 522 24.13 -0.38 1.68
N LEU A 523 23.87 -0.92 2.86
CA LEU A 523 24.30 -0.33 4.14
C LEU A 523 25.80 -0.46 4.40
N GLU A 524 26.50 -1.32 3.66
CA GLU A 524 27.96 -1.42 3.74
C GLU A 524 28.69 -0.36 2.92
N ILE A 525 27.97 0.41 2.10
CA ILE A 525 28.53 1.57 1.39
C ILE A 525 28.20 2.82 2.22
N PRO A 526 29.20 3.55 2.73
CA PRO A 526 28.97 4.81 3.46
C PRO A 526 28.34 5.89 2.58
N ASP A 527 27.51 6.74 3.16
CA ASP A 527 26.80 7.80 2.41
C ASP A 527 27.75 8.88 1.91
N ASN A 528 28.86 9.14 2.59
CA ASN A 528 29.89 10.05 2.10
C ASN A 528 30.52 9.57 0.78
N ARG A 529 30.57 8.25 0.54
CA ARG A 529 31.01 7.71 -0.76
C ARG A 529 29.96 7.91 -1.84
N ARG A 530 28.67 7.84 -1.48
CA ARG A 530 27.57 8.20 -2.39
C ARG A 530 27.66 9.69 -2.75
N VAL A 531 27.88 10.54 -1.76
CA VAL A 531 28.06 11.99 -1.95
C VAL A 531 29.30 12.31 -2.79
N ASP A 532 30.40 11.56 -2.70
CA ASP A 532 31.56 11.76 -3.60
C ASP A 532 31.17 11.59 -5.09
N VAL A 533 30.35 10.59 -5.40
CA VAL A 533 29.85 10.35 -6.76
C VAL A 533 28.90 11.47 -7.19
N TRP A 534 27.98 11.85 -6.31
CA TRP A 534 27.04 12.95 -6.58
C TRP A 534 27.78 14.27 -6.81
N LEU A 535 28.73 14.63 -5.96
CA LEU A 535 29.53 15.87 -6.07
C LEU A 535 30.25 15.97 -7.40
N LYS A 536 30.77 14.84 -7.92
CA LYS A 536 31.44 14.80 -9.22
C LYS A 536 30.48 15.19 -10.36
N GLU A 537 29.26 14.65 -10.37
CA GLU A 537 28.26 14.99 -11.39
C GLU A 537 27.68 16.39 -11.17
N PHE A 538 27.33 16.73 -9.93
CA PHE A 538 26.81 18.04 -9.54
C PHE A 538 27.74 19.18 -9.94
N THR A 539 29.04 19.08 -9.62
CA THR A 539 30.04 20.10 -9.98
C THR A 539 30.13 20.28 -11.50
N ALA A 540 30.03 19.19 -12.26
CA ALA A 540 30.06 19.25 -13.72
C ALA A 540 28.78 19.88 -14.30
N HIS A 541 27.62 19.65 -13.67
CA HIS A 541 26.36 20.28 -14.02
C HIS A 541 26.34 21.77 -13.67
N ASP A 542 26.73 22.14 -12.45
CA ASP A 542 26.83 23.53 -11.99
C ASP A 542 27.76 24.37 -12.89
N ALA A 543 28.95 23.83 -13.20
CA ALA A 543 29.92 24.52 -14.06
C ALA A 543 29.38 24.87 -15.46
N ARG A 544 28.38 24.13 -15.96
CA ARG A 544 27.75 24.33 -17.28
C ARG A 544 26.33 24.88 -17.21
N GLY A 545 25.81 25.20 -16.02
CA GLY A 545 24.42 25.66 -15.84
C GLY A 545 23.38 24.59 -16.19
N ALA A 546 23.71 23.31 -15.96
CA ALA A 546 22.91 22.14 -16.33
C ALA A 546 22.38 21.36 -15.10
N VAL A 547 22.30 22.00 -13.93
CA VAL A 547 21.75 21.37 -12.73
C VAL A 547 20.28 20.99 -13.00
N PRO A 548 19.86 19.75 -12.72
CA PRO A 548 18.46 19.33 -12.88
C PRO A 548 17.51 20.18 -12.02
N ALA A 549 16.30 20.42 -12.50
CA ALA A 549 15.29 21.14 -11.75
C ALA A 549 14.81 20.34 -10.52
N LEU A 550 14.77 19.01 -10.62
CA LEU A 550 14.56 18.09 -9.49
C LEU A 550 15.73 17.11 -9.39
N SER A 551 16.37 17.05 -8.23
CA SER A 551 17.35 16.03 -7.86
C SER A 551 16.88 15.25 -6.65
N ILE A 552 16.79 13.92 -6.75
CA ILE A 552 16.38 13.03 -5.66
C ILE A 552 17.59 12.22 -5.20
N LEU A 553 17.94 12.29 -3.91
CA LEU A 553 19.11 11.63 -3.35
C LEU A 553 18.71 10.72 -2.21
N ARG A 554 19.11 9.45 -2.26
CA ARG A 554 19.00 8.53 -1.12
C ARG A 554 20.30 8.51 -0.32
N LEU A 555 20.20 8.80 0.99
CA LEU A 555 21.25 8.65 1.99
C LEU A 555 20.70 7.75 3.10
N GLY A 556 20.83 6.43 2.94
CA GLY A 556 20.16 5.43 3.80
C GLY A 556 20.99 4.89 4.96
N GLY A 557 22.19 5.45 5.21
CA GLY A 557 23.10 4.99 6.26
C GLY A 557 22.52 5.13 7.67
N ASP A 558 21.55 6.02 7.88
CA ASP A 558 20.86 6.19 9.15
C ASP A 558 19.94 5.01 9.52
N HIS A 559 19.72 4.05 8.60
CA HIS A 559 19.05 2.78 8.89
C HIS A 559 19.88 1.91 9.85
N THR A 560 21.21 2.06 9.79
CA THR A 560 22.23 1.32 10.55
C THR A 560 22.26 -0.19 10.29
N LEU A 561 23.40 -0.81 10.60
CA LEU A 561 23.57 -2.27 10.63
C LEU A 561 23.25 -2.87 12.02
N GLY A 562 22.64 -2.09 12.91
CA GLY A 562 22.41 -2.47 14.30
C GLY A 562 23.72 -2.66 15.09
N THR A 563 23.70 -3.54 16.08
CA THR A 563 24.85 -3.84 16.96
C THR A 563 25.66 -5.07 16.51
N ARG A 564 25.66 -5.36 15.20
CA ARG A 564 26.34 -6.54 14.62
C ARG A 564 27.85 -6.45 14.79
N ALA A 565 28.48 -7.56 15.19
CA ALA A 565 29.93 -7.65 15.34
C ALA A 565 30.66 -7.33 14.01
N GLY A 566 31.75 -6.59 14.09
CA GLY A 566 32.56 -6.19 12.92
C GLY A 566 31.94 -5.08 12.06
N ARG A 567 30.81 -4.49 12.48
CA ARG A 567 30.15 -3.37 11.79
C ARG A 567 30.31 -2.07 12.58
N PRO A 568 30.23 -0.89 11.91
CA PRO A 568 30.21 0.40 12.60
C PRO A 568 29.05 0.48 13.60
N THR A 569 29.24 1.25 14.68
CA THR A 569 28.17 1.44 15.67
C THR A 569 27.03 2.26 15.06
N PRO A 570 25.77 2.10 15.55
CA PRO A 570 24.65 2.93 15.10
C PRO A 570 24.94 4.44 15.18
N ARG A 571 25.56 4.90 16.27
CA ARG A 571 25.97 6.31 16.42
C ARG A 571 26.95 6.77 15.34
N ALA A 572 27.93 5.93 14.99
CA ALA A 572 28.90 6.25 13.95
C ALA A 572 28.24 6.31 12.56
N MET A 573 27.32 5.40 12.25
CA MET A 573 26.60 5.40 10.97
C MET A 573 25.68 6.63 10.83
N VAL A 574 24.96 7.00 11.89
CA VAL A 574 24.08 8.18 11.85
C VAL A 574 24.90 9.48 11.77
N ALA A 575 26.05 9.57 12.46
CA ALA A 575 26.95 10.71 12.30
C ALA A 575 27.57 10.79 10.89
N GLU A 576 27.89 9.64 10.29
CA GLU A 576 28.41 9.55 8.91
C GLU A 576 27.35 10.01 7.89
N ASN A 577 26.10 9.59 8.06
CA ASN A 577 24.95 10.05 7.28
C ASN A 577 24.69 11.55 7.46
N ASP A 578 24.74 12.07 8.70
CA ASP A 578 24.56 13.51 8.98
C ASP A 578 25.65 14.37 8.32
N LEU A 579 26.91 13.91 8.33
CA LEU A 579 27.99 14.55 7.58
C LEU A 579 27.71 14.55 6.08
N ALA A 580 27.17 13.46 5.53
CA ALA A 580 26.81 13.39 4.11
C ALA A 580 25.74 14.43 3.74
N VAL A 581 24.72 14.62 4.59
CA VAL A 581 23.72 15.69 4.46
C VAL A 581 24.38 17.07 4.48
N GLY A 582 25.26 17.32 5.46
CA GLY A 582 25.99 18.59 5.57
C GLY A 582 26.81 18.91 4.31
N ARG A 583 27.50 17.91 3.74
CA ARG A 583 28.28 18.07 2.49
C ARG A 583 27.41 18.37 1.27
N VAL A 584 26.23 17.76 1.17
CA VAL A 584 25.27 18.06 0.09
C VAL A 584 24.81 19.52 0.20
N VAL A 585 24.39 19.96 1.39
CA VAL A 585 23.95 21.34 1.59
C VAL A 585 25.09 22.33 1.36
N GLU A 586 26.29 22.04 1.86
CA GLU A 586 27.46 22.90 1.65
C GLU A 586 27.76 23.10 0.15
N ALA A 587 27.70 22.04 -0.64
CA ALA A 587 27.95 22.10 -2.08
C ALA A 587 26.88 22.92 -2.82
N ILE A 588 25.60 22.75 -2.44
CA ILE A 588 24.48 23.52 -3.01
C ILE A 588 24.63 25.01 -2.64
N SER A 589 24.91 25.32 -1.38
CA SER A 589 25.07 26.70 -0.90
C SER A 589 26.25 27.44 -1.54
N LYS A 590 27.20 26.72 -2.13
CA LYS A 590 28.38 27.27 -2.82
C LYS A 590 28.26 27.23 -4.36
N SER A 591 27.14 26.75 -4.90
CA SER A 591 26.91 26.66 -6.35
C SER A 591 26.61 28.03 -6.97
N ARG A 592 26.65 28.13 -8.31
CA ARG A 592 26.57 29.40 -9.06
C ARG A 592 25.18 30.02 -9.17
#